data_AF-A0A257GWZ6-F1
#
_entry.id   AF-A0A257GWZ6-F1
#
_cell.length_a   1.000
_cell.length_b   1.000
_cell.length_c   1.000
_cell.angle_alpha   90.00
_cell.angle_beta   90.00
_cell.angle_gamma   90.00
#
_symmetry.space_group_name_H-M   'P 1'
#
loop_
_entity.id
_entity.type
_entity.pdbx_description
1 polymer ?
#
loop_
_entity_poly.entity_id
_entity_poly.type
_entity_poly.pdbx_seq_one_letter_code
_entity_poly.pdbx_strand_id
1 'polypeptide(L)'
;MLLKLGYRVKPADSGPASQEVESTVKAWASAWAAKDVKAYLALYGKEFDPPGSQSRSAWEQERKLKITSKSKIEVRVDGLAVEVAGDKATAKFRQDYKAGALAVSSRKTLELIKRGDQWHIVKETVGG
;
A
#
# COMPACT_ATOMS: atom_id res chain seq x y z
N MET A 1 -7.38 -36.38 26.91
CA MET A 1 -7.05 -36.32 25.46
C MET A 1 -7.64 -35.03 24.91
N LEU A 2 -6.86 -33.95 24.89
CA LEU A 2 -7.29 -32.62 24.47
C LEU A 2 -7.03 -32.47 22.95
N LEU A 3 -8.11 -32.27 22.19
CA LEU A 3 -8.06 -31.95 20.77
C LEU A 3 -7.40 -30.57 20.58
N LYS A 4 -6.18 -30.55 20.04
CA LYS A 4 -5.58 -29.33 19.51
C LYS A 4 -6.34 -28.95 18.24
N LEU A 5 -7.09 -27.85 18.28
CA LEU A 5 -7.58 -27.18 17.08
C LEU A 5 -6.37 -26.87 16.19
N GLY A 6 -6.25 -27.59 15.09
CA GLY A 6 -5.32 -27.23 14.03
C GLY A 6 -5.76 -25.89 13.45
N TYR A 7 -4.95 -24.85 13.63
CA TYR A 7 -5.02 -23.67 12.79
C TYR A 7 -4.80 -24.14 11.34
N ARG A 8 -5.88 -24.32 10.59
CA ARG A 8 -5.79 -24.31 9.13
C ARG A 8 -5.37 -22.90 8.76
N VAL A 9 -4.09 -22.72 8.45
CA VAL A 9 -3.70 -21.65 7.54
C VAL A 9 -4.44 -21.97 6.25
N LYS A 10 -5.53 -21.26 5.96
CA LYS A 10 -6.16 -21.34 4.65
C LYS A 10 -5.07 -20.93 3.64
N PRO A 11 -4.84 -21.70 2.57
CA PRO A 11 -3.99 -21.21 1.49
C PRO A 11 -4.54 -19.84 1.07
N ALA A 12 -3.65 -18.90 0.75
CA ALA A 12 -4.06 -17.61 0.21
C ALA A 12 -4.87 -17.89 -1.06
N ASP A 13 -6.20 -17.81 -0.96
CA ASP A 13 -7.10 -17.95 -2.09
C ASP A 13 -6.75 -16.79 -3.01
N SER A 14 -5.98 -17.08 -4.05
CA SER A 14 -5.46 -16.10 -5.00
C SER A 14 -6.57 -15.76 -5.99
N GLY A 15 -7.73 -15.33 -5.46
CA GLY A 15 -8.89 -14.97 -6.26
C GLY A 15 -8.63 -13.69 -7.07
N PRO A 16 -9.46 -13.41 -8.08
CA PRO A 16 -9.30 -12.23 -8.93
C PRO A 16 -9.13 -10.92 -8.14
N ALA A 17 -9.91 -10.75 -7.07
CA ALA A 17 -9.81 -9.58 -6.20
C ALA A 17 -8.44 -9.44 -5.50
N SER A 18 -7.80 -10.54 -5.09
CA SER A 18 -6.45 -10.48 -4.51
C SER A 18 -5.44 -10.02 -5.55
N GLN A 19 -5.54 -10.50 -6.78
CA GLN A 19 -4.66 -10.11 -7.89
C GLN A 19 -4.83 -8.64 -8.28
N GLU A 20 -6.07 -8.14 -8.25
CA GLU A 20 -6.38 -6.71 -8.45
C GLU A 20 -5.73 -5.85 -7.36
N VAL A 21 -5.85 -6.23 -6.09
CA VAL A 21 -5.21 -5.52 -4.96
C VAL A 21 -3.69 -5.55 -5.08
N GLU A 22 -3.09 -6.70 -5.41
CA GLU A 22 -1.66 -6.80 -5.67
C GLU A 22 -1.22 -5.88 -6.81
N SER A 23 -2.02 -5.78 -7.87
CA SER A 23 -1.77 -4.89 -9.01
C SER A 23 -1.81 -3.43 -8.58
N THR A 24 -2.77 -3.04 -7.73
CA THR A 24 -2.83 -1.69 -7.13
C THR A 24 -1.58 -1.39 -6.29
N VAL A 25 -1.09 -2.34 -5.47
CA VAL A 25 0.14 -2.15 -4.67
C VAL A 25 1.37 -2.01 -5.58
N LYS A 26 1.47 -2.80 -6.65
CA LYS A 26 2.56 -2.70 -7.63
C LYS A 26 2.50 -1.36 -8.39
N ALA A 27 1.31 -0.92 -8.79
CA ALA A 27 1.10 0.38 -9.44
C ALA A 27 1.50 1.53 -8.51
N TRP A 28 1.18 1.44 -7.22
CA TRP A 28 1.59 2.40 -6.20
C TRP A 28 3.11 2.52 -6.09
N ALA A 29 3.81 1.38 -5.99
CA ALA A 29 5.28 1.36 -5.93
C ALA A 29 5.90 1.92 -7.22
N SER A 30 5.35 1.54 -8.38
CA SER A 30 5.80 2.00 -9.69
C SER A 30 5.63 3.51 -9.88
N ALA A 31 4.45 4.06 -9.54
CA ALA A 31 4.18 5.49 -9.64
C ALA A 31 5.10 6.30 -8.71
N TRP A 32 5.35 5.80 -7.49
CA TRP A 32 6.29 6.43 -6.57
C TRP A 32 7.73 6.40 -7.10
N ALA A 33 8.22 5.24 -7.57
CA ALA A 33 9.56 5.12 -8.13
C ALA A 33 9.75 6.01 -9.37
N ALA A 34 8.73 6.12 -10.22
CA ALA A 34 8.72 6.99 -11.40
C ALA A 34 8.57 8.49 -11.05
N LYS A 35 8.35 8.82 -9.77
CA LYS A 35 8.00 10.18 -9.30
C LYS A 35 6.74 10.74 -9.98
N ASP A 36 5.84 9.88 -10.45
CA ASP A 36 4.55 10.29 -11.01
C ASP A 36 3.57 10.58 -9.86
N VAL A 37 3.63 11.81 -9.37
CA VAL A 37 2.78 12.27 -8.26
C VAL A 37 1.30 12.14 -8.60
N LYS A 38 0.91 12.36 -9.85
CA LYS A 38 -0.50 12.30 -10.25
C LYS A 38 -1.00 10.86 -10.17
N ALA A 39 -0.28 9.91 -10.77
CA ALA A 39 -0.64 8.50 -10.70
C ALA A 39 -0.59 7.96 -9.27
N TYR A 40 0.42 8.38 -8.48
CA TYR A 40 0.56 7.99 -7.08
C TYR A 40 -0.65 8.45 -6.25
N LEU A 41 -1.03 9.73 -6.33
CA LEU A 41 -2.14 10.28 -5.55
C LEU A 41 -3.51 9.76 -6.02
N ALA A 42 -3.67 9.38 -7.29
CA ALA A 42 -4.91 8.81 -7.82
C ALA A 42 -5.27 7.43 -7.23
N LEU A 43 -4.29 6.72 -6.65
CA LEU A 43 -4.52 5.44 -5.98
C LEU A 43 -5.16 5.61 -4.59
N TYR A 44 -5.21 6.83 -4.05
CA TYR A 44 -5.81 7.13 -2.76
C TYR A 44 -7.29 7.54 -2.93
N GLY A 45 -8.19 6.73 -2.34
CA GLY A 45 -9.65 6.86 -2.50
C GLY A 45 -10.21 8.08 -1.79
N LYS A 46 -11.45 8.47 -2.09
CA LYS A 46 -12.08 9.67 -1.47
C LYS A 46 -12.13 9.59 0.05
N GLU A 47 -12.32 8.38 0.56
CA GLU A 47 -12.38 8.02 1.98
C GLU A 47 -10.99 7.89 2.63
N PHE A 48 -9.92 8.32 1.95
CA PHE A 48 -8.57 8.26 2.51
C PHE A 48 -8.45 9.09 3.78
N ASP A 49 -8.02 8.41 4.84
CA ASP A 49 -7.66 8.95 6.15
C ASP A 49 -6.13 9.04 6.24
N PRO A 50 -5.53 10.24 6.06
CA PRO A 50 -4.08 10.41 6.12
C PRO A 50 -3.54 10.05 7.52
N PRO A 51 -2.31 9.54 7.61
CA PRO A 51 -1.71 9.21 8.90
C PRO A 51 -1.59 10.44 9.81
N GLY A 52 -1.89 10.26 11.10
CA GLY A 52 -1.91 11.33 12.10
C GLY A 52 -3.22 12.10 12.10
N SER A 53 -3.17 13.41 12.31
CA SER A 53 -4.34 14.32 12.26
C SER A 53 -4.26 15.32 11.10
N GLN A 54 -3.51 14.98 10.05
CA GLN A 54 -3.28 15.87 8.91
C GLN A 54 -4.46 15.84 7.93
N SER A 55 -4.81 16.99 7.36
CA SER A 55 -5.81 17.03 6.29
C SER A 55 -5.25 16.40 5.00
N ARG A 56 -6.14 15.84 4.17
CA ARG A 56 -5.75 15.24 2.88
C ARG A 56 -4.93 16.21 2.01
N SER A 57 -5.36 17.46 1.87
CA SER A 57 -4.65 18.46 1.07
C SER A 57 -3.23 18.71 1.58
N ALA A 58 -3.05 18.85 2.90
CA ALA A 58 -1.72 19.04 3.47
C ALA A 58 -0.82 17.81 3.25
N TRP A 59 -1.37 16.61 3.40
CA TRP A 59 -0.67 15.36 3.14
C TRP A 59 -0.25 15.24 1.66
N GLU A 60 -1.13 15.59 0.71
CA GLU A 60 -0.83 15.56 -0.72
C GLU A 60 0.30 16.53 -1.09
N GLN A 61 0.31 17.74 -0.52
CA GLN A 61 1.38 18.71 -0.74
C GLN A 61 2.72 18.23 -0.18
N GLU A 62 2.71 17.68 1.03
CA GLU A 62 3.90 17.09 1.63
C GLU A 62 4.44 15.93 0.77
N ARG A 63 3.56 15.04 0.31
CA ARG A 63 3.93 13.92 -0.56
C ARG A 63 4.50 14.41 -1.88
N LYS A 64 3.87 15.39 -2.51
CA LYS A 64 4.37 16.01 -3.74
C LYS A 64 5.79 16.53 -3.54
N LEU A 65 6.05 17.31 -2.48
CA LEU A 65 7.39 17.83 -2.17
C LEU A 65 8.40 16.71 -1.90
N LYS A 66 8.04 15.72 -1.09
CA LYS A 66 8.91 14.58 -0.75
C LYS A 66 9.27 13.73 -1.97
N ILE A 67 8.37 13.59 -2.93
CA ILE A 67 8.59 12.82 -4.16
C ILE A 67 9.41 13.63 -5.16
N THR A 68 9.00 14.87 -5.46
CA THR A 68 9.63 15.66 -6.53
C THR A 68 11.03 16.12 -6.19
N SER A 69 11.34 16.34 -4.90
CA SER A 69 12.66 16.77 -4.41
C SER A 69 13.77 15.72 -4.56
N LYS A 70 13.45 14.45 -4.82
CA LYS A 70 14.46 13.40 -5.01
C LYS A 70 14.91 13.33 -6.46
N SER A 71 16.20 13.18 -6.73
CA SER A 71 16.68 12.99 -8.11
C SER A 71 16.24 11.64 -8.69
N LYS A 72 16.33 10.56 -7.90
CA LYS A 72 15.91 9.20 -8.22
C LYS A 72 15.24 8.55 -7.01
N ILE A 73 14.24 7.71 -7.24
CA ILE A 73 13.56 6.91 -6.22
C ILE A 73 13.55 5.44 -6.67
N GLU A 74 13.84 4.53 -5.73
CA GLU A 74 13.56 3.11 -5.88
C GLU A 74 12.62 2.68 -4.75
N VAL A 75 11.58 1.92 -5.10
CA VAL A 75 10.64 1.33 -4.15
C VAL A 75 10.48 -0.15 -4.47
N ARG A 76 10.92 -1.02 -3.57
CA ARG A 76 10.69 -2.46 -3.67
C ARG A 76 9.61 -2.89 -2.69
N VAL A 77 8.72 -3.76 -3.13
CA VAL A 77 7.68 -4.41 -2.34
C VAL A 77 8.07 -5.88 -2.21
N ASP A 78 8.32 -6.33 -0.98
CA ASP A 78 8.68 -7.71 -0.67
C ASP A 78 7.67 -8.35 0.28
N GLY A 79 7.41 -9.64 0.11
CA GLY A 79 6.56 -10.42 1.00
C GLY A 79 5.12 -9.89 1.08
N LEU A 80 4.56 -9.47 -0.06
CA LEU A 80 3.19 -8.97 -0.13
C LEU A 80 2.18 -10.07 0.24
N ALA A 81 1.46 -9.84 1.33
CA ALA A 81 0.32 -10.63 1.76
C ALA A 81 -0.96 -9.80 1.61
N VAL A 82 -1.97 -10.38 0.98
CA VAL A 82 -3.26 -9.73 0.74
C VAL A 82 -4.37 -10.55 1.38
N GLU A 83 -5.24 -9.86 2.12
CA GLU A 83 -6.49 -10.40 2.68
C GLU A 83 -7.66 -9.61 2.11
N VAL A 84 -8.61 -10.28 1.45
CA VAL A 84 -9.81 -9.65 0.86
C VAL A 84 -11.06 -10.09 1.63
N ALA A 85 -11.94 -9.14 1.91
CA ALA A 85 -13.23 -9.32 2.57
C ALA A 85 -14.31 -8.48 1.86
N GLY A 86 -14.92 -9.05 0.82
CA GLY A 86 -15.87 -8.33 -0.05
C GLY A 86 -15.19 -7.16 -0.75
N ASP A 87 -15.72 -5.94 -0.57
CA ASP A 87 -15.18 -4.71 -1.15
C ASP A 87 -14.10 -4.05 -0.27
N LYS A 88 -13.53 -4.77 0.69
CA LYS A 88 -12.43 -4.32 1.53
C LYS A 88 -11.24 -5.26 1.40
N ALA A 89 -10.04 -4.72 1.50
CA ALA A 89 -8.83 -5.52 1.51
C ALA A 89 -7.76 -4.92 2.43
N THR A 90 -6.87 -5.77 2.92
CA THR A 90 -5.66 -5.36 3.63
C THR A 90 -4.45 -5.95 2.92
N ALA A 91 -3.49 -5.10 2.55
CA ALA A 91 -2.21 -5.49 1.98
C ALA A 91 -1.07 -5.17 2.96
N LYS A 92 -0.28 -6.18 3.31
CA LYS A 92 0.88 -6.06 4.21
C LYS A 92 2.14 -6.47 3.48
N PHE A 93 3.20 -5.69 3.57
CA PHE A 93 4.47 -5.96 2.88
C PHE A 93 5.64 -5.23 3.54
N ARG A 94 6.87 -5.67 3.24
CA ARG A 94 8.07 -4.88 3.50
C ARG A 94 8.32 -3.96 2.32
N GLN A 95 8.56 -2.68 2.61
CA GLN A 95 9.03 -1.71 1.65
C GLN A 95 10.52 -1.48 1.87
N ASP A 96 11.31 -1.61 0.81
CA ASP A 96 12.66 -1.04 0.75
C ASP A 96 12.64 0.21 -0.12
N TYR A 97 12.91 1.36 0.48
CA TYR A 97 12.96 2.66 -0.17
C TYR A 97 14.41 3.12 -0.30
N LYS A 98 14.79 3.61 -1.49
CA LYS A 98 16.08 4.28 -1.71
C LYS A 98 15.92 5.59 -2.48
N ALA A 99 16.69 6.59 -2.07
CA ALA A 99 16.86 7.85 -2.81
C ALA A 99 18.21 8.51 -2.47
N GLY A 100 19.14 8.52 -3.44
CA GLY A 100 20.52 8.94 -3.18
C GLY A 100 21.20 8.03 -2.15
N ALA A 101 21.80 8.63 -1.12
CA ALA A 101 22.42 7.88 -0.01
C ALA A 101 21.40 7.35 1.03
N LEU A 102 20.13 7.77 0.96
CA LEU A 102 19.09 7.31 1.88
C LEU A 102 18.61 5.91 1.48
N ALA A 103 18.66 4.97 2.41
CA ALA A 103 18.07 3.64 2.30
C ALA A 103 17.30 3.31 3.58
N VAL A 104 16.01 3.01 3.46
CA VAL A 104 15.11 2.73 4.59
C VAL A 104 14.28 1.50 4.27
N SER A 105 14.24 0.55 5.20
CA SER A 105 13.30 -0.57 5.15
C SER A 105 12.21 -0.36 6.19
N SER A 106 10.96 -0.63 5.84
CA SER A 106 9.82 -0.47 6.75
C SER A 106 8.72 -1.50 6.45
N ARG A 107 7.87 -1.78 7.44
CA ARG A 107 6.66 -2.59 7.23
C ARG A 107 5.51 -1.67 6.86
N LYS A 108 4.77 -2.02 5.82
CA LYS A 108 3.63 -1.26 5.32
C LYS A 108 2.36 -2.07 5.49
N THR A 109 1.30 -1.38 5.90
CA THR A 109 -0.07 -1.88 5.83
C THR A 109 -0.90 -0.87 5.06
N LEU A 110 -1.51 -1.31 3.97
CA LEU A 110 -2.49 -0.56 3.21
C LEU A 110 -3.86 -1.19 3.42
N GLU A 111 -4.83 -0.39 3.83
CA GLU A 111 -6.24 -0.76 3.81
C GLU A 111 -6.86 -0.19 2.54
N LEU A 112 -7.57 -1.02 1.79
CA LEU A 112 -8.15 -0.68 0.50
C LEU A 112 -9.64 -0.95 0.47
N ILE A 113 -10.34 -0.18 -0.36
CA ILE A 113 -11.76 -0.39 -0.69
C ILE A 113 -11.92 -0.53 -2.21
N LYS A 114 -12.87 -1.36 -2.63
CA LYS A 114 -13.30 -1.42 -4.03
C LYS A 114 -14.37 -0.37 -4.29
N ARG A 115 -14.20 0.40 -5.37
CA ARG A 115 -15.18 1.37 -5.89
C ARG A 115 -15.28 1.17 -7.40
N GLY A 116 -16.42 0.66 -7.85
CA GLY A 116 -16.55 0.14 -9.22
C GLY A 116 -15.53 -0.98 -9.43
N ASP A 117 -14.73 -0.87 -10.49
CA ASP A 117 -13.73 -1.88 -10.86
C ASP A 117 -12.32 -1.58 -10.31
N GLN A 118 -12.19 -0.59 -9.41
CA GLN A 118 -10.90 -0.12 -8.93
C GLN A 118 -10.76 -0.25 -7.41
N TRP A 119 -9.58 -0.71 -6.98
CA TRP A 119 -9.17 -0.68 -5.58
C TRP A 119 -8.43 0.60 -5.26
N HIS A 120 -8.83 1.25 -4.18
CA HIS A 120 -8.22 2.48 -3.70
C HIS A 120 -7.75 2.37 -2.26
N ILE A 121 -6.60 2.95 -1.96
CA ILE A 121 -6.03 3.03 -0.62
C ILE A 121 -6.86 4.03 0.19
N VAL A 122 -7.36 3.59 1.34
CA VAL A 122 -8.10 4.45 2.29
C VAL A 122 -7.36 4.65 3.60
N LYS A 123 -6.34 3.83 3.89
CA LYS A 123 -5.47 4.05 5.03
C LYS A 123 -4.10 3.48 4.77
N GLU A 124 -3.08 4.19 5.24
CA GLU A 124 -1.68 3.80 5.09
C GLU A 124 -0.98 3.89 6.45
N THR A 125 -0.48 2.75 6.93
CA THR A 125 0.31 2.66 8.17
C THR A 125 1.76 2.32 7.83
N VAL A 126 2.70 2.87 8.60
CA VAL A 126 4.13 2.51 8.58
C VAL A 126 4.46 1.89 9.93
N GLY A 127 5.00 0.68 9.92
CA GLY A 127 5.60 0.01 11.06
C GLY A 127 7.12 -0.06 10.94
N GLY A 128 7.79 -0.17 12.10
CA GLY A 128 9.24 -0.43 12.22
C GLY A 128 9.61 -1.88 11.97
#